data_AF-A0A931ZEW4-F1
#
_entry.id   AF-A0A931ZEW4-F1
#
_cell.length_a   1.000
_cell.length_b   1.000
_cell.length_c   1.000
_cell.angle_alpha   90.00
_cell.angle_beta   90.00
_cell.angle_gamma   90.00
#
_symmetry.space_group_name_H-M   'P 1'
#
loop_
_entity.id
_entity.type
_entity.pdbx_description
1 polymer ?
#
loop_
_entity_poly.entity_id
_entity_poly.type
_entity_poly.pdbx_seq_one_letter_code
_entity_poly.pdbx_strand_id
1 'polypeptide(L)'
;MWKKIKLLFTIPDLRKKIFFILALLVLFRLGAAIPVPGVDPERLRAFFAGNQIFGLLNIFSGGALDNLSILMLGVGPYITASII
;
A
#
# COMPACT_ATOMS: atom_id res chain seq x y z
N MET A 1 -12.65 -15.65 21.77
CA MET A 1 -11.85 -14.70 20.95
C MET A 1 -11.92 -13.26 21.46
N TRP A 2 -13.09 -12.72 21.82
CA TRP A 2 -13.24 -11.33 22.32
C TRP A 2 -12.38 -10.93 23.52
N LYS A 3 -12.10 -11.87 24.45
CA LYS A 3 -11.19 -11.59 25.58
C LYS A 3 -9.75 -11.26 25.11
N LYS A 4 -9.27 -11.89 24.03
CA LYS A 4 -7.94 -11.63 23.46
C LYS A 4 -7.85 -10.24 22.84
N ILE A 5 -8.92 -9.77 22.19
CA ILE A 5 -8.99 -8.41 21.63
C ILE A 5 -8.92 -7.37 22.75
N LYS A 6 -9.63 -7.58 23.87
CA LYS A 6 -9.55 -6.68 25.04
C LYS A 6 -8.13 -6.65 25.63
N LEU A 7 -7.45 -7.80 25.68
CA LEU A 7 -6.05 -7.92 26.13
C LEU A 7 -5.05 -7.11 25.30
N LEU A 8 -5.27 -6.97 23.98
CA LEU A 8 -4.43 -6.14 23.11
C LEU A 8 -4.42 -4.67 23.55
N PHE A 9 -5.56 -4.19 24.05
CA PHE A 9 -5.68 -2.82 24.55
C PHE A 9 -5.25 -2.69 26.01
N THR A 10 -5.30 -3.75 26.82
CA THR A 10 -4.88 -3.69 28.24
C THR A 10 -3.36 -3.71 28.40
N ILE A 11 -2.64 -4.47 27.58
CA ILE A 11 -1.18 -4.62 27.70
C ILE A 11 -0.45 -3.43 27.04
N PRO A 12 0.31 -2.61 27.80
CA PRO A 12 0.92 -1.39 27.26
C PRO A 12 1.86 -1.61 26.07
N ASP A 13 2.66 -2.69 26.09
CA ASP A 13 3.62 -2.97 25.02
C ASP A 13 2.95 -3.40 23.72
N LEU A 14 1.89 -4.21 23.80
CA LEU A 14 1.11 -4.61 22.63
C LEU A 14 0.41 -3.40 22.00
N ARG A 15 -0.16 -2.52 22.83
CA ARG A 15 -0.78 -1.28 22.39
C ARG A 15 0.22 -0.38 21.63
N LYS A 16 1.43 -0.19 22.17
CA LYS A 16 2.50 0.59 21.51
C LYS A 16 2.87 0.01 20.14
N LYS A 17 3.04 -1.32 20.04
CA LYS A 17 3.36 -2.00 18.78
C LYS A 17 2.25 -1.85 17.74
N ILE A 18 0.99 -1.96 18.14
CA ILE A 18 -0.16 -1.75 17.25
C ILE A 18 -0.16 -0.32 16.71
N PHE A 19 -0.01 0.69 17.57
CA PHE A 19 0.04 2.08 17.12
C PHE A 19 1.23 2.35 16.20
N PHE A 20 2.38 1.74 16.46
CA PHE A 20 3.54 1.83 15.58
C PHE A 20 3.25 1.28 14.18
N ILE A 21 2.66 0.08 14.09
CA ILE A 21 2.28 -0.53 12.80
C ILE A 21 1.23 0.33 12.09
N LEU A 22 0.20 0.79 12.81
CA LEU A 22 -0.82 1.67 12.24
C LEU A 22 -0.23 2.98 11.71
N ALA A 23 0.69 3.60 12.47
CA ALA A 23 1.38 4.79 12.00
C ALA A 23 2.19 4.52 10.73
N LEU A 24 2.87 3.38 10.64
CA LEU A 24 3.63 2.98 9.47
C LEU A 24 2.72 2.72 8.25
N LEU A 25 1.54 2.12 8.45
CA LEU A 25 0.53 1.97 7.40
C LEU A 25 -0.03 3.31 6.91
N VAL A 26 -0.23 4.27 7.82
CA VAL A 26 -0.65 5.64 7.45
C VAL A 26 0.45 6.33 6.64
N LEU A 27 1.72 6.24 7.06
CA LEU A 27 2.84 6.80 6.31
C LEU A 27 2.97 6.18 4.92
N PHE A 28 2.84 4.85 4.81
CA PHE A 28 2.79 4.17 3.52
C PHE A 28 1.65 4.69 2.65
N ARG A 29 0.45 4.89 3.23
CA ARG A 29 -0.70 5.40 2.50
C ARG A 29 -0.51 6.84 2.02
N LEU A 30 0.13 7.69 2.81
CA LEU A 30 0.50 9.04 2.41
C LEU A 30 1.49 9.01 1.23
N GLY A 31 2.52 8.16 1.30
CA GLY A 31 3.46 7.97 0.19
C GLY A 31 2.78 7.50 -1.09
N ALA A 32 1.85 6.54 -0.98
CA ALA A 32 1.05 6.01 -2.09
C ALA A 32 0.10 7.05 -2.73
N ALA A 33 -0.18 8.16 -2.05
CA ALA A 33 -1.00 9.25 -2.57
C ALA A 33 -0.17 10.31 -3.32
N ILE A 34 1.16 10.31 -3.17
CA ILE A 34 2.04 11.28 -3.85
C ILE A 34 2.34 10.76 -5.27
N PRO A 35 1.88 11.45 -6.32
CA PRO A 35 2.18 11.09 -7.71
C PRO A 35 3.61 11.48 -8.08
N VAL A 36 4.20 10.74 -9.01
CA VAL A 36 5.50 11.11 -9.60
C VAL A 36 5.32 12.35 -10.48
N PRO A 37 6.18 13.38 -10.35
CA PRO A 37 6.09 14.59 -11.16
C PRO A 37 6.35 14.30 -12.64
N GLY A 38 5.64 14.99 -13.54
CA GLY A 38 5.80 14.86 -14.99
C GLY A 38 4.91 13.80 -15.64
N VAL A 39 3.95 13.25 -14.89
CA VAL A 39 3.02 12.23 -15.36
C VAL A 39 1.59 12.79 -15.47
N ASP A 40 0.91 12.50 -16.57
CA ASP A 40 -0.51 12.84 -16.77
C ASP A 40 -1.42 11.69 -16.28
N PRO A 41 -2.14 11.86 -15.16
CA PRO A 41 -2.99 10.81 -14.59
C PRO A 41 -4.20 10.46 -15.46
N GLU A 42 -4.70 11.37 -16.30
CA GLU A 42 -5.85 11.07 -17.15
C GLU A 42 -5.45 10.13 -18.29
N ARG A 43 -4.30 10.38 -18.91
CA ARG A 43 -3.75 9.50 -19.96
C ARG A 43 -3.41 8.11 -19.43
N LEU A 44 -2.90 8.02 -18.20
CA LEU A 44 -2.62 6.74 -17.57
C LEU A 44 -3.88 5.93 -17.29
N ARG A 45 -4.92 6.57 -16.75
CA ARG A 45 -6.19 5.90 -16.51
C ARG A 45 -6.78 5.35 -17.80
N ALA A 46 -6.71 6.11 -18.89
CA ALA A 46 -7.11 5.63 -20.21
C ALA A 46 -6.26 4.45 -20.71
N PHE A 47 -4.94 4.49 -20.49
CA PHE A 47 -4.02 3.40 -20.85
C PHE A 47 -4.26 2.11 -20.07
N PHE A 48 -4.51 2.22 -18.75
CA PHE A 48 -4.75 1.07 -17.88
C PHE A 48 -6.17 0.50 -18.03
N ALA A 49 -7.16 1.32 -18.37
CA ALA A 49 -8.55 0.87 -18.60
C ALA A 49 -8.67 -0.17 -19.73
N GLY A 50 -7.76 -0.14 -20.71
CA GLY A 50 -7.76 -1.09 -21.83
C GLY A 50 -7.22 -2.49 -21.50
N ASN A 51 -6.61 -2.71 -20.33
CA ASN A 51 -5.89 -3.95 -20.02
C ASN A 51 -6.18 -4.45 -18.59
N GLN A 52 -6.86 -5.58 -18.48
CA GLN A 52 -7.25 -6.20 -17.20
C GLN A 52 -6.05 -6.59 -16.32
N ILE A 53 -4.90 -6.89 -16.92
CA ILE A 53 -3.66 -7.21 -16.19
C ILE A 53 -3.21 -6.04 -15.31
N PHE A 54 -3.33 -4.79 -15.79
CA PHE A 54 -2.97 -3.63 -14.97
C PHE A 54 -3.92 -3.43 -13.79
N GLY A 55 -5.18 -3.82 -13.92
CA GLY A 55 -6.11 -3.86 -12.79
C GLY A 55 -5.65 -4.83 -11.69
N LEU A 56 -5.17 -6.01 -12.07
CA LEU A 56 -4.60 -6.98 -11.13
C LEU A 56 -3.35 -6.42 -10.44
N LEU A 57 -2.42 -5.85 -11.22
CA LEU A 57 -1.21 -5.23 -10.69
C LEU A 57 -1.53 -4.07 -9.73
N ASN A 58 -2.56 -3.28 -10.04
CA ASN A 58 -3.00 -2.19 -9.18
C ASN A 58 -3.52 -2.67 -7.82
N ILE A 59 -4.24 -3.80 -7.76
CA ILE A 59 -4.68 -4.41 -6.49
C ILE A 59 -3.47 -4.80 -5.65
N PHE A 60 -2.46 -5.44 -6.25
CA PHE A 60 -1.22 -5.81 -5.54
C PHE A 60 -0.38 -4.61 -5.11
N SER A 61 -0.50 -3.47 -5.81
CA SER A 61 0.13 -2.20 -5.42
C SER A 61 -0.61 -1.44 -4.31
N GLY A 62 -1.84 -1.85 -3.95
CA GLY A 62 -2.70 -1.12 -3.01
C GLY A 62 -3.34 0.15 -3.61
N GLY A 63 -3.55 0.19 -4.92
CA GLY A 63 -4.14 1.33 -5.64
C GLY A 63 -3.14 2.44 -6.00
N ALA A 64 -1.85 2.19 -5.86
CA ALA A 64 -0.79 3.18 -6.08
C ALA A 64 -0.39 3.31 -7.56
N LEU A 65 -0.72 2.31 -8.38
CA LEU A 65 -0.41 2.26 -9.81
C LEU A 65 -1.32 3.18 -10.64
N ASP A 66 -2.59 3.36 -10.24
CA ASP A 66 -3.56 4.22 -10.93
C ASP A 66 -3.13 5.70 -11.04
N ASN A 67 -2.31 6.17 -10.09
CA ASN A 67 -1.81 7.55 -10.06
C ASN A 67 -0.29 7.63 -10.26
N LEU A 68 0.37 6.53 -10.72
CA LEU A 68 1.83 6.35 -10.73
C LEU A 68 2.50 7.01 -9.53
N SER A 69 2.15 6.55 -8.34
CA SER A 69 2.76 7.03 -7.12
C SER A 69 4.23 6.61 -7.01
N ILE A 70 5.00 7.33 -6.20
CA ILE A 70 6.36 6.95 -5.81
C ILE A 70 6.41 5.51 -5.23
N LEU A 71 5.32 5.04 -4.63
CA LEU A 71 5.18 3.67 -4.08
C LEU A 71 4.37 2.71 -4.97
N MET A 72 4.23 2.98 -6.27
CA MET A 72 3.38 2.21 -7.20
C MET A 72 3.69 0.71 -7.32
N LEU A 73 4.91 0.27 -7.00
CA LEU A 73 5.28 -1.17 -7.04
C LEU A 73 5.11 -1.85 -5.67
N GLY A 74 4.75 -1.08 -4.63
CA GLY A 74 4.57 -1.57 -3.27
C GLY A 74 5.76 -2.41 -2.78
N VAL A 75 5.45 -3.57 -2.22
CA VAL A 75 6.44 -4.57 -1.77
C VAL A 75 6.89 -5.53 -2.88
N GLY A 76 6.35 -5.38 -4.11
CA GLY A 76 6.60 -6.27 -5.24
C GLY A 76 8.09 -6.51 -5.52
N PRO A 77 8.92 -5.47 -5.67
CA PRO A 77 10.35 -5.63 -5.93
C PRO A 77 11.06 -6.40 -4.81
N TYR A 78 10.67 -6.18 -3.56
CA TYR A 78 11.22 -6.91 -2.42
C TYR A 78 10.82 -8.40 -2.44
N ILE A 79 9.55 -8.70 -2.75
CA ILE A 79 9.08 -10.09 -2.89
C ILE A 79 9.85 -10.78 -4.02
N THR A 80 9.96 -10.14 -5.19
CA THR A 80 10.70 -10.68 -6.33
C THR A 80 12.17 -10.93 -5.96
N ALA A 81 12.82 -9.98 -5.31
CA ALA A 81 14.21 -10.13 -4.84
C ALA A 81 14.39 -11.18 -3.73
N SER A 82 13.31 -11.56 -3.02
CA SER A 82 13.36 -12.63 -2.02
C SER A 82 13.14 -14.03 -2.61
N ILE A 83 12.53 -14.11 -3.80
CA ILE A 83 12.28 -15.37 -4.51
C ILE A 83 13.47 -15.77 -5.38
N ILE A 84 14.10 -14.79 -6.04
CA ILE A 84 15.27 -14.96 -6.93
C ILE A 84 16.55 -14.92 -6.10
#